data_AF-A0A1Z5TI00-F1
#
_entry.id   AF-A0A1Z5TI00-F1
#
_cell.length_a   1.000
_cell.length_b   1.000
_cell.length_c   1.000
_cell.angle_alpha   90.00
_cell.angle_beta   90.00
_cell.angle_gamma   90.00
#
_symmetry.space_group_name_H-M   'P 1'
#
loop_
_entity.id
_entity.type
_entity.pdbx_description
1 polymer ?
#
loop_
_entity_poly.entity_id
_entity_poly.type
_entity_poly.pdbx_seq_one_letter_code
_entity_poly.pdbx_strand_id
1 'polypeptide(L)'
;MALLDKVPGELKLYIGGLFTLRRKEALQEAGITHVLSILRLPLDQDLFRDYHHKVVEVDDVDDENLLEHFPSCNDFIQDALDGGGGVFVHCAMGKSRSATVVCAYLMRRYGITSDQALSQIREARPLCEPNEGFWKQLELYHAMATPANVEETPAYQRWLYQREVELSRACGQAPEAEKIRFEDEHAQANASVEFDLRCKKCRRPLATSQYLIEHAGKQNGPTACAHYFLDPLSWMRPELEQGKLDGRLECPKCNTNVGKYAWQGMQCSCSEWIVPGISLAKGRVDEMKAKSLGGGMGIRMPPATNGARKTSPEQGNL
;
A
#
# COMPACT_ATOMS: atom_id res chain seq x y z
N MET A 1 28.08 -17.96 31.62
CA MET A 1 27.68 -16.79 30.82
C MET A 1 26.23 -16.94 30.45
N ALA A 2 25.35 -16.06 30.92
CA ALA A 2 23.94 -16.11 30.55
C ALA A 2 23.84 -15.68 29.08
N LEU A 3 23.51 -16.63 28.20
CA LEU A 3 23.40 -16.37 26.77
C LEU A 3 22.29 -15.33 26.55
N LEU A 4 22.65 -14.17 25.99
CA LEU A 4 21.71 -13.28 25.33
C LEU A 4 21.63 -13.71 23.86
N ASP A 5 20.43 -13.66 23.30
CA ASP A 5 20.23 -14.05 21.90
C ASP A 5 20.69 -12.89 21.01
N LYS A 6 21.98 -12.90 20.65
CA LYS A 6 22.60 -11.95 19.72
C LYS A 6 22.23 -12.35 18.29
N VAL A 7 21.62 -11.45 17.54
CA VAL A 7 21.34 -11.66 16.10
C VAL A 7 22.67 -11.92 15.37
N PRO A 8 22.75 -12.94 14.49
CA PRO A 8 23.99 -13.25 13.79
C PRO A 8 24.53 -12.07 12.99
N GLY A 9 25.85 -11.93 12.99
CA GLY A 9 26.57 -10.87 12.27
C GLY A 9 27.38 -9.96 13.18
N GLU A 10 27.82 -8.85 12.59
CA GLU A 10 28.72 -7.88 13.22
C GLU A 10 27.99 -6.93 14.18
N LEU A 11 26.67 -6.79 14.02
CA LEU A 11 25.86 -5.85 14.80
C LEU A 11 25.76 -6.29 16.27
N LYS A 12 25.80 -5.31 17.18
CA LYS A 12 25.48 -5.52 18.60
C LYS A 12 23.96 -5.46 18.82
N LEU A 13 23.22 -6.29 18.07
CA LEU A 13 21.76 -6.34 18.10
C LEU A 13 21.30 -7.64 18.79
N TYR A 14 20.41 -7.49 19.76
CA TYR A 14 19.96 -8.59 20.62
C TYR A 14 18.44 -8.61 20.70
N ILE A 15 17.86 -9.81 20.78
CA ILE A 15 16.42 -10.02 20.87
C ILE A 15 16.06 -10.82 22.12
N GLY A 16 14.90 -10.55 22.73
CA GLY A 16 14.47 -11.35 23.87
C GLY A 16 13.07 -11.05 24.38
N GLY A 17 12.71 -11.70 25.47
CA GLY A 17 11.48 -11.44 26.22
C GLY A 17 11.72 -10.52 27.41
N LEU A 18 10.64 -10.13 28.08
CA LEU A 18 10.66 -9.20 29.22
C LEU A 18 11.57 -9.68 30.36
N PHE A 19 11.63 -10.98 30.61
CA PHE A 19 12.47 -11.55 31.68
C PHE A 19 13.97 -11.40 31.43
N THR A 20 14.41 -11.16 30.20
CA THR A 20 15.82 -10.93 29.88
C THR A 20 16.33 -9.63 30.52
N LEU A 21 15.46 -8.64 30.73
CA LEU A 21 15.81 -7.37 31.40
C LEU A 21 16.25 -7.55 32.86
N ARG A 22 15.87 -8.67 33.50
CA ARG A 22 16.31 -8.98 34.87
C ARG A 22 17.78 -9.40 34.94
N ARG A 23 18.42 -9.69 33.81
CA ARG A 23 19.82 -10.13 33.71
C ARG A 23 20.76 -8.93 33.51
N LYS A 24 20.81 -8.02 34.49
CA LYS A 24 21.58 -6.76 34.38
C LYS A 24 23.05 -6.98 34.04
N GLU A 25 23.71 -7.94 34.67
CA GLU A 25 25.12 -8.28 34.41
C GLU A 25 25.35 -8.68 32.95
N ALA A 26 24.48 -9.54 32.39
CA ALA A 26 24.61 -10.00 31.01
C ALA A 26 24.39 -8.86 29.99
N LEU A 27 23.46 -7.94 30.27
CA LEU A 27 23.22 -6.76 29.43
C LEU A 27 24.42 -5.80 29.46
N GLN A 28 25.02 -5.61 30.64
CA GLN A 28 26.23 -4.80 30.81
C GLN A 28 27.44 -5.41 30.10
N GLU A 29 27.67 -6.72 30.27
CA GLU A 29 28.76 -7.45 29.58
C GLU A 29 28.61 -7.40 28.05
N ALA A 30 27.37 -7.42 27.54
CA ALA A 30 27.08 -7.27 26.11
C ALA A 30 27.19 -5.82 25.60
N GLY A 31 27.44 -4.84 26.48
CA GLY A 31 27.52 -3.43 26.13
C GLY A 31 26.20 -2.85 25.63
N ILE A 32 25.06 -3.35 26.14
CA ILE A 32 23.74 -2.80 25.83
C ILE A 32 23.64 -1.40 26.41
N THR A 33 23.22 -0.46 25.57
CA THR A 33 23.03 0.96 25.91
C THR A 33 21.61 1.43 25.59
N HIS A 34 20.95 0.75 24.66
CA HIS A 34 19.62 1.09 24.17
C HIS A 34 18.67 -0.10 24.32
N VAL A 35 17.45 0.18 24.77
CA VAL A 35 16.38 -0.82 24.91
C VAL A 35 15.16 -0.36 24.13
N LEU A 36 14.66 -1.22 23.26
CA LEU A 36 13.43 -1.01 22.50
C LEU A 36 12.36 -2.01 22.95
N SER A 37 11.30 -1.51 23.56
CA SER A 37 10.17 -2.30 24.05
C SER A 37 8.98 -2.20 23.09
N ILE A 38 8.52 -3.34 22.56
CA ILE A 38 7.33 -3.43 21.71
C ILE A 38 6.25 -4.20 22.45
N LEU A 39 5.49 -3.50 23.30
CA LEU A 39 4.44 -4.06 24.13
C LEU A 39 3.59 -2.96 24.78
N ARG A 40 2.30 -3.21 24.95
CA ARG A 40 1.37 -2.37 25.70
C ARG A 40 1.17 -2.91 27.12
N LEU A 41 2.13 -2.67 28.02
CA LEU A 41 2.04 -3.05 29.44
C LEU A 41 2.71 -1.98 30.30
N PRO A 42 2.24 -1.78 31.56
CA PRO A 42 2.97 -0.96 32.52
C PRO A 42 4.34 -1.60 32.80
N LEU A 43 5.39 -0.84 32.51
CA LEU A 43 6.77 -1.25 32.71
C LEU A 43 7.33 -0.62 33.99
N ASP A 44 8.09 -1.40 34.75
CA ASP A 44 8.87 -0.89 35.88
C ASP A 44 10.04 -0.04 35.34
N GLN A 45 9.93 1.28 35.49
CA GLN A 45 10.92 2.23 34.97
C GLN A 45 12.31 2.04 35.58
N ASP A 46 12.41 1.43 36.77
CA ASP A 46 13.71 1.17 37.41
C ASP A 46 14.55 0.13 36.68
N LEU A 47 13.92 -0.71 35.82
CA LEU A 47 14.64 -1.65 34.95
C LEU A 47 15.37 -0.93 33.80
N PHE A 48 14.95 0.28 33.45
CA PHE A 48 15.39 0.99 32.24
C PHE A 48 16.26 2.23 32.52
N ARG A 49 16.43 2.60 33.80
CA ARG A 49 17.12 3.82 34.23
C ARG A 49 18.51 4.03 33.61
N ASP A 50 19.25 2.95 33.38
CA ASP A 50 20.62 2.97 32.86
C ASP A 50 20.70 2.90 31.33
N TYR A 51 19.54 2.90 30.64
CA TYR A 51 19.46 2.71 29.19
C TYR A 51 18.68 3.85 28.52
N HIS A 52 19.03 4.14 27.27
CA HIS A 52 18.16 4.90 26.38
C HIS A 52 16.97 4.01 26.01
N HIS A 53 15.79 4.33 26.52
CA HIS A 53 14.61 3.48 26.42
C HIS A 53 13.56 4.09 25.49
N LYS A 54 13.10 3.29 24.52
CA LYS A 54 11.98 3.61 23.64
C LYS A 54 10.89 2.56 23.78
N VAL A 55 9.64 3.01 23.89
CA VAL A 55 8.46 2.14 23.97
C VAL A 55 7.58 2.36 22.75
N VAL A 56 7.12 1.25 22.16
CA VAL A 56 6.11 1.21 21.10
C VAL A 56 4.95 0.36 21.62
N GLU A 57 3.80 1.00 21.82
CA GLU A 57 2.64 0.40 22.50
C GLU A 57 1.75 -0.41 21.56
N VAL A 58 2.18 -1.64 21.26
CA VAL A 58 1.49 -2.55 20.34
C VAL A 58 1.16 -3.89 21.00
N ASP A 59 -0.07 -4.35 20.81
CA ASP A 59 -0.53 -5.69 21.22
C ASP A 59 -0.15 -6.78 20.21
N ASP A 60 -0.14 -8.04 20.63
CA ASP A 60 0.30 -9.17 19.80
C ASP A 60 -0.85 -9.82 19.02
N VAL A 61 -1.56 -9.00 18.27
CA VAL A 61 -2.74 -9.41 17.48
C VAL A 61 -2.52 -9.06 16.02
N ASP A 62 -3.26 -9.71 15.12
CA ASP A 62 -3.09 -9.61 13.67
C ASP A 62 -3.66 -8.31 13.07
N ASP A 63 -4.57 -7.66 13.79
CA ASP A 63 -5.17 -6.37 13.45
C ASP A 63 -4.45 -5.16 14.05
N GLU A 64 -3.27 -5.31 14.68
CA GLU A 64 -2.46 -4.16 15.10
C GLU A 64 -1.62 -3.60 13.93
N ASN A 65 -1.32 -2.30 13.96
CA ASN A 65 -0.53 -1.62 12.92
C ASN A 65 0.89 -1.36 13.43
N LEU A 66 1.80 -2.31 13.23
CA LEU A 66 3.20 -2.15 13.62
C LEU A 66 4.05 -1.51 12.50
N LEU A 67 3.57 -1.58 11.26
CA LEU A 67 4.23 -1.09 10.04
C LEU A 67 4.53 0.42 10.09
N GLU A 68 3.63 1.23 10.66
CA GLU A 68 3.85 2.68 10.84
C GLU A 68 5.06 2.99 11.73
N HIS A 69 5.38 2.08 12.66
CA HIS A 69 6.49 2.26 13.60
C HIS A 69 7.84 1.79 13.06
N PHE A 70 7.88 1.06 11.94
CA PHE A 70 9.12 0.50 11.41
C PHE A 70 10.21 1.55 11.18
N PRO A 71 9.95 2.71 10.53
CA PRO A 71 11.00 3.72 10.34
C PRO A 71 11.58 4.23 11.66
N SER A 72 10.69 4.59 12.59
CA SER A 72 11.05 5.13 13.90
C SER A 72 11.83 4.12 14.77
N CYS A 73 11.51 2.83 14.66
CA CYS A 73 12.26 1.75 15.31
C CYS A 73 13.61 1.51 14.63
N ASN A 74 13.63 1.51 13.30
CA ASN A 74 14.84 1.28 12.53
C ASN A 74 15.87 2.40 12.78
N ASP A 75 15.44 3.66 12.84
CA ASP A 75 16.32 4.79 13.15
C ASP A 75 16.87 4.67 14.58
N PHE A 76 16.03 4.33 15.56
CA PHE A 76 16.48 4.11 16.93
C PHE A 76 17.54 3.00 17.06
N ILE A 77 17.36 1.89 16.32
CA ILE A 77 18.36 0.80 16.29
C ILE A 77 19.63 1.28 15.59
N GLN A 78 19.50 1.97 14.46
CA GLN A 78 20.63 2.43 13.66
C GLN A 78 21.49 3.45 14.42
N ASP A 79 20.86 4.48 15.01
CA ASP A 79 21.54 5.53 15.78
C ASP A 79 22.36 4.96 16.94
N ALA A 80 21.78 3.97 17.64
CA ALA A 80 22.44 3.30 18.75
C ALA A 80 23.68 2.48 18.31
N LEU A 81 23.57 1.78 17.17
CA LEU A 81 24.67 1.00 16.61
C LEU A 81 25.78 1.90 16.06
N ASP A 82 25.43 3.02 15.42
CA ASP A 82 26.39 4.00 14.90
C ASP A 82 27.13 4.72 16.05
N GLY A 83 26.49 4.89 17.20
CA GLY A 83 27.13 5.32 18.45
C GLY A 83 28.05 4.26 19.10
N GLY A 84 28.18 3.06 18.51
CA GLY A 84 28.99 1.95 19.02
C GLY A 84 28.34 1.15 20.16
N GLY A 85 27.10 1.48 20.52
CA GLY A 85 26.32 0.84 21.57
C GLY A 85 25.66 -0.46 21.12
N GLY A 86 25.26 -1.29 22.10
CA GLY A 86 24.40 -2.45 21.87
C GLY A 86 22.92 -2.11 22.04
N VAL A 87 22.07 -2.77 21.25
CA VAL A 87 20.61 -2.59 21.25
C VAL A 87 19.93 -3.88 21.66
N PHE A 88 19.06 -3.82 22.66
CA PHE A 88 18.21 -4.92 23.07
C PHE A 88 16.75 -4.64 22.69
N VAL A 89 16.21 -5.44 21.77
CA VAL A 89 14.82 -5.35 21.28
C VAL A 89 13.99 -6.45 21.93
N HIS A 90 12.91 -6.08 22.62
CA HIS A 90 12.09 -7.06 23.32
C HIS A 90 10.59 -6.79 23.24
N CYS A 91 9.83 -7.85 23.45
CA CYS A 91 8.41 -7.79 23.75
C CYS A 91 8.13 -8.61 25.03
N ALA A 92 6.93 -9.19 25.18
CA ALA A 92 6.65 -10.08 26.29
C ALA A 92 7.49 -11.38 26.22
N MET A 93 7.37 -12.14 25.13
CA MET A 93 8.02 -13.44 24.95
C MET A 93 9.28 -13.41 24.08
N GLY A 94 9.54 -12.30 23.37
CA GLY A 94 10.59 -12.25 22.36
C GLY A 94 10.30 -13.13 21.15
N LYS A 95 9.03 -13.26 20.77
CA LYS A 95 8.56 -14.21 19.73
C LYS A 95 8.06 -13.50 18.47
N SER A 96 7.05 -12.65 18.63
CA SER A 96 6.31 -12.04 17.52
C SER A 96 6.70 -10.56 17.34
N ARG A 97 6.09 -9.61 18.06
CA ARG A 97 6.37 -8.16 17.98
C ARG A 97 7.84 -7.75 17.86
N SER A 98 8.70 -8.21 18.78
CA SER A 98 10.13 -7.88 18.74
C SER A 98 10.84 -8.52 17.54
N ALA A 99 10.45 -9.73 17.14
CA ALA A 99 11.01 -10.37 15.97
C ALA A 99 10.60 -9.61 14.70
N THR A 100 9.35 -9.14 14.62
CA THR A 100 8.89 -8.29 13.50
C THR A 100 9.73 -7.03 13.36
N VAL A 101 9.99 -6.30 14.45
CA VAL A 101 10.81 -5.07 14.39
C VAL A 101 12.27 -5.37 14.01
N VAL A 102 12.85 -6.44 14.57
CA VAL A 102 14.21 -6.84 14.18
C VAL A 102 14.26 -7.27 12.71
N CYS A 103 13.24 -7.99 12.20
CA CYS A 103 13.13 -8.31 10.77
C CYS A 103 13.09 -7.03 9.93
N ALA A 104 12.21 -6.08 10.27
CA ALA A 104 12.07 -4.83 9.53
C ALA A 104 13.39 -4.04 9.47
N TYR A 105 14.16 -4.04 10.56
CA TYR A 105 15.48 -3.43 10.59
C TYR A 105 16.48 -4.14 9.67
N LEU A 106 16.58 -5.46 9.75
CA LEU A 106 17.48 -6.25 8.90
C LEU A 106 17.14 -6.09 7.41
N MET A 107 15.84 -6.07 7.07
CA MET A 107 15.36 -5.84 5.71
C MET A 107 15.81 -4.47 5.19
N ARG A 108 15.63 -3.39 5.97
CA ARG A 108 16.08 -2.05 5.58
C ARG A 108 17.61 -1.94 5.50
N ARG A 109 18.34 -2.60 6.41
CA ARG A 109 19.80 -2.51 6.51
C ARG A 109 20.51 -3.25 5.39
N TYR A 110 20.00 -4.43 5.00
CA TYR A 110 20.65 -5.35 4.08
C TYR A 110 19.92 -5.53 2.74
N GLY A 111 18.72 -4.97 2.58
CA GLY A 111 17.91 -5.15 1.37
C GLY A 111 17.45 -6.59 1.15
N ILE A 112 17.19 -7.32 2.25
CA ILE A 112 16.79 -8.73 2.24
C ILE A 112 15.28 -8.90 2.41
N THR A 113 14.76 -10.08 2.07
CA THR A 113 13.35 -10.41 2.25
C THR A 113 12.99 -10.69 3.72
N SER A 114 11.70 -10.70 4.04
CA SER A 114 11.17 -11.07 5.36
C SER A 114 11.58 -12.49 5.78
N ASP A 115 11.56 -13.45 4.84
CA ASP A 115 12.01 -14.83 5.06
C ASP A 115 13.49 -14.93 5.43
N GLN A 116 14.34 -14.19 4.72
CA GLN A 116 15.78 -14.15 4.98
C GLN A 116 16.07 -13.52 6.34
N ALA A 117 15.43 -12.40 6.66
CA ALA A 117 15.57 -11.74 7.94
C ALA A 117 15.10 -12.63 9.11
N LEU A 118 13.95 -13.30 8.97
CA LEU A 118 13.44 -14.20 10.00
C LEU A 118 14.35 -15.42 10.20
N SER A 119 14.88 -15.99 9.10
CA SER A 119 15.83 -17.10 9.16
C SER A 119 17.09 -16.74 9.94
N GLN A 120 17.63 -15.55 9.70
CA GLN A 120 18.79 -15.03 10.44
C GLN A 120 18.49 -14.86 11.94
N ILE A 121 17.35 -14.29 12.30
CA ILE A 121 16.97 -14.14 13.73
C ILE A 121 16.81 -15.52 14.40
N ARG A 122 16.26 -16.51 13.68
CA ARG A 122 16.03 -17.86 14.20
C ARG A 122 17.30 -18.63 14.52
N GLU A 123 18.44 -18.29 13.92
CA GLU A 123 19.74 -18.86 14.32
C GLU A 123 20.11 -18.48 15.77
N ALA A 124 19.75 -17.28 16.20
CA ALA A 124 19.94 -16.84 17.58
C ALA A 124 18.79 -17.26 18.50
N ARG A 125 17.56 -17.18 18.01
CA ARG A 125 16.34 -17.44 18.80
C ARG A 125 15.32 -18.24 17.98
N PRO A 126 15.38 -19.59 18.00
CA PRO A 126 14.57 -20.46 17.12
C PRO A 126 13.04 -20.31 17.26
N LEU A 127 12.56 -19.84 18.41
CA LEU A 127 11.13 -19.64 18.67
C LEU A 127 10.54 -18.40 18.01
N CYS A 128 11.34 -17.54 17.37
CA CYS A 128 10.86 -16.34 16.68
C CYS A 128 9.89 -16.70 15.55
N GLU A 129 8.73 -16.07 15.59
CA GLU A 129 7.60 -16.31 14.69
C GLU A 129 6.62 -15.13 14.86
N PRO A 130 6.72 -14.12 13.99
CA PRO A 130 5.71 -13.07 13.85
C PRO A 130 4.31 -13.67 13.65
N ASN A 131 3.28 -13.01 14.18
CA ASN A 131 1.90 -13.37 13.82
C ASN A 131 1.61 -13.07 12.33
N GLU A 132 0.49 -13.58 11.82
CA GLU A 132 0.13 -13.47 10.40
C GLU A 132 -0.02 -12.01 9.93
N GLY A 133 -0.65 -11.16 10.75
CA GLY A 133 -0.83 -9.74 10.45
C GLY A 133 0.49 -8.98 10.34
N PHE A 134 1.41 -9.23 11.26
CA PHE A 134 2.77 -8.68 11.23
C PHE A 134 3.60 -9.23 10.08
N TRP A 135 3.40 -10.49 9.70
CA TRP A 135 4.06 -11.07 8.53
C TRP A 135 3.64 -10.37 7.24
N LYS A 136 2.34 -10.19 7.02
CA LYS A 136 1.80 -9.41 5.89
C LYS A 136 2.32 -7.98 5.86
N GLN A 137 2.52 -7.36 7.03
CA GLN A 137 3.12 -6.04 7.14
C GLN A 137 4.60 -6.01 6.73
N LEU A 138 5.39 -7.05 7.04
CA LEU A 138 6.76 -7.18 6.55
C LEU A 138 6.80 -7.36 5.02
N GLU A 139 5.92 -8.19 4.46
CA GLU A 139 5.81 -8.38 3.01
C GLU A 139 5.46 -7.06 2.31
N LEU A 140 4.49 -6.31 2.85
CA LEU A 140 4.16 -4.97 2.36
C LEU A 140 5.34 -4.01 2.49
N TYR A 141 6.06 -4.02 3.61
CA TYR A 141 7.25 -3.18 3.79
C TYR A 141 8.34 -3.48 2.75
N HIS A 142 8.57 -4.75 2.44
CA HIS A 142 9.49 -5.17 1.38
C HIS A 142 9.00 -4.71 0.00
N ALA A 143 7.71 -4.89 -0.31
CA ALA A 143 7.10 -4.46 -1.57
C ALA A 143 7.20 -2.94 -1.78
N MET A 144 7.22 -2.16 -0.70
CA MET A 144 7.45 -0.71 -0.72
C MET A 144 8.93 -0.32 -0.78
N ALA A 145 9.85 -1.29 -0.89
CA ALA A 145 11.30 -1.10 -0.84
C ALA A 145 11.81 -0.45 0.46
N THR A 146 11.18 -0.79 1.59
CA THR A 146 11.59 -0.36 2.95
C THR A 146 11.76 1.17 3.09
N PRO A 147 10.71 1.97 2.81
CA PRO A 147 10.84 3.42 2.77
C PRO A 147 11.13 4.00 4.16
N ALA A 148 11.75 5.18 4.19
CA ALA A 148 11.96 5.96 5.41
C ALA A 148 10.65 6.63 5.89
N ASN A 149 9.72 6.91 4.99
CA ASN A 149 8.38 7.37 5.31
C ASN A 149 7.35 6.40 4.74
N VAL A 150 6.75 5.59 5.62
CA VAL A 150 5.75 4.59 5.26
C VAL A 150 4.41 5.25 4.92
N GLU A 151 4.01 6.29 5.67
CA GLU A 151 2.69 6.95 5.58
C GLU A 151 2.45 7.64 4.22
N GLU A 152 3.51 8.13 3.58
CA GLU A 152 3.45 8.75 2.26
C GLU A 152 3.39 7.74 1.10
N THR A 153 3.57 6.45 1.39
CA THR A 153 3.65 5.44 0.32
C THR A 153 2.24 5.04 -0.14
N PRO A 154 1.93 5.09 -1.45
CA PRO A 154 0.58 4.76 -1.96
C PRO A 154 0.10 3.34 -1.59
N ALA A 155 1.02 2.36 -1.55
CA ALA A 155 0.68 1.00 -1.17
C ALA A 155 0.25 0.89 0.30
N TYR A 156 0.89 1.66 1.19
CA TYR A 156 0.52 1.73 2.61
C TYR A 156 -0.85 2.38 2.80
N GLN A 157 -1.08 3.52 2.13
CA GLN A 157 -2.37 4.22 2.18
C GLN A 157 -3.53 3.35 1.66
N ARG A 158 -3.28 2.56 0.62
CA ARG A 158 -4.26 1.59 0.11
C ARG A 158 -4.54 0.48 1.12
N TRP A 159 -3.50 -0.06 1.77
CA TRP A 159 -3.65 -1.08 2.81
C TRP A 159 -4.43 -0.55 4.02
N LEU A 160 -4.17 0.68 4.48
CA LEU A 160 -4.95 1.32 5.54
C LEU A 160 -6.42 1.48 5.15
N TYR A 161 -6.69 1.94 3.92
CA TYR A 161 -8.05 2.07 3.41
C TYR A 161 -8.79 0.74 3.36
N GLN A 162 -8.15 -0.34 2.90
CA GLN A 162 -8.76 -1.67 2.90
C GLN A 162 -9.14 -2.14 4.30
N ARG A 163 -8.26 -1.92 5.29
CA ARG A 163 -8.54 -2.23 6.70
C ARG A 163 -9.71 -1.42 7.26
N GLU A 164 -9.78 -0.13 6.95
CA GLU A 164 -10.91 0.71 7.36
C GLU A 164 -12.24 0.21 6.77
N VAL A 165 -12.24 -0.17 5.48
CA VAL A 165 -13.42 -0.76 4.82
C VAL A 165 -13.83 -2.06 5.49
N GLU A 166 -12.88 -2.92 5.83
CA GLU A 166 -13.15 -4.18 6.54
C GLU A 166 -13.74 -3.95 7.94
N LEU A 167 -13.19 -3.00 8.70
CA LEU A 167 -13.68 -2.61 10.02
C LEU A 167 -15.09 -2.02 9.96
N SER A 168 -15.30 -1.05 9.07
CA SER A 168 -16.63 -0.45 8.87
C SER A 168 -17.65 -1.51 8.47
N ARG A 169 -17.26 -2.46 7.62
CA ARG A 169 -18.11 -3.59 7.25
C ARG A 169 -18.46 -4.45 8.46
N ALA A 170 -17.49 -4.81 9.28
CA ALA A 170 -17.70 -5.64 10.48
C ALA A 170 -18.69 -4.98 11.46
N CYS A 171 -18.69 -3.64 11.54
CA CYS A 171 -19.62 -2.87 12.36
C CYS A 171 -20.96 -2.53 11.66
N GLY A 172 -21.16 -2.94 10.40
CA GLY A 172 -22.38 -2.62 9.64
C GLY A 172 -22.49 -1.14 9.25
N GLN A 173 -21.35 -0.45 9.11
CA GLN A 173 -21.24 0.98 8.81
C GLN A 173 -20.56 1.23 7.47
N ALA A 174 -20.71 2.46 6.96
CA ALA A 174 -19.90 2.96 5.85
C ALA A 174 -18.58 3.55 6.42
N PRO A 175 -17.48 3.53 5.65
CA PRO A 175 -16.26 4.21 6.03
C PRO A 175 -16.50 5.70 6.30
N GLU A 176 -15.75 6.26 7.25
CA GLU A 176 -15.73 7.70 7.49
C GLU A 176 -15.28 8.44 6.22
N ALA A 177 -15.93 9.55 5.91
CA ALA A 177 -15.70 10.31 4.68
C ALA A 177 -14.22 10.67 4.45
N GLU A 178 -13.52 11.08 5.50
CA GLU A 178 -12.11 11.47 5.47
C GLU A 178 -11.15 10.29 5.21
N LYS A 179 -11.61 9.06 5.44
CA LYS A 179 -10.83 7.84 5.25
C LYS A 179 -11.08 7.17 3.89
N ILE A 180 -12.02 7.69 3.09
CA ILE A 180 -12.27 7.16 1.75
C ILE A 180 -11.12 7.56 0.83
N ARG A 181 -10.42 6.55 0.30
CA ARG A 181 -9.35 6.74 -0.67
C ARG A 181 -9.90 6.82 -2.09
N PHE A 182 -9.61 7.91 -2.80
CA PHE A 182 -9.96 8.10 -4.21
C PHE A 182 -8.75 7.82 -5.10
N GLU A 183 -8.77 6.71 -5.85
CA GLU A 183 -7.57 6.21 -6.54
C GLU A 183 -7.06 7.13 -7.67
N ASP A 184 -7.94 7.98 -8.23
CA ASP A 184 -7.54 8.96 -9.25
C ASP A 184 -6.73 10.14 -8.71
N GLU A 185 -6.73 10.40 -7.40
CA GLU A 185 -5.91 11.45 -6.77
C GLU A 185 -4.47 11.00 -6.49
N HIS A 186 -4.23 9.67 -6.51
CA HIS A 186 -2.94 9.06 -6.17
C HIS A 186 -2.28 8.34 -7.35
N ALA A 187 -2.88 8.41 -8.54
CA ALA A 187 -2.41 7.67 -9.69
C ALA A 187 -1.02 8.14 -10.15
N GLN A 188 -0.10 7.19 -10.30
CA GLN A 188 1.20 7.45 -10.91
C GLN A 188 1.04 7.57 -12.43
N ALA A 189 1.76 8.51 -13.05
CA ALA A 189 1.68 8.83 -14.48
C ALA A 189 2.01 7.67 -15.46
N ASN A 190 2.38 6.49 -14.96
CA ASN A 190 2.87 5.34 -15.73
C ASN A 190 1.88 4.17 -15.83
N ALA A 191 0.65 4.30 -15.35
CA ALA A 191 -0.34 3.22 -15.47
C ALA A 191 -0.87 3.10 -16.92
N SER A 192 -0.91 1.87 -17.43
CA SER A 192 -1.33 1.59 -18.80
C SER A 192 -2.86 1.69 -18.95
N VAL A 193 -3.32 2.82 -19.49
CA VAL A 193 -4.74 3.02 -19.83
C VAL A 193 -5.02 2.40 -21.20
N GLU A 194 -5.77 1.29 -21.21
CA GLU A 194 -6.18 0.62 -22.45
C GLU A 194 -7.44 1.25 -23.05
N PHE A 195 -8.40 1.60 -22.19
CA PHE A 195 -9.68 2.19 -22.58
C PHE A 195 -10.24 3.10 -21.49
N ASP A 196 -11.16 3.97 -21.88
CA ASP A 196 -11.98 4.78 -20.98
C ASP A 196 -13.45 4.37 -21.03
N LEU A 197 -14.12 4.53 -19.88
CA LEU A 197 -15.55 4.34 -19.72
C LEU A 197 -16.22 5.71 -19.71
N ARG A 198 -17.15 5.92 -20.64
CA ARG A 198 -17.87 7.19 -20.81
C ARG A 198 -19.36 7.02 -20.60
N CYS A 199 -20.00 8.03 -20.04
CA CYS A 199 -21.45 8.06 -19.91
C CYS A 199 -22.11 7.93 -21.31
N LYS A 200 -23.02 6.97 -21.48
CA LYS A 200 -23.71 6.72 -22.76
C LYS A 200 -24.58 7.89 -23.23
N LYS A 201 -25.12 8.68 -22.29
CA LYS A 201 -25.98 9.83 -22.60
C LYS A 201 -25.22 11.08 -23.05
N CYS A 202 -24.10 11.40 -22.40
CA CYS A 202 -23.42 12.70 -22.58
C CYS A 202 -21.93 12.61 -22.94
N ARG A 203 -21.40 11.39 -23.06
CA ARG A 203 -20.01 11.05 -23.43
C ARG A 203 -18.92 11.56 -22.47
N ARG A 204 -19.30 12.05 -21.28
CA ARG A 204 -18.38 12.44 -20.21
C ARG A 204 -17.57 11.21 -19.76
N PRO A 205 -16.22 11.27 -19.68
CA PRO A 205 -15.41 10.23 -19.07
C PRO A 205 -15.77 10.05 -17.60
N LEU A 206 -15.89 8.79 -17.15
CA LEU A 206 -16.23 8.42 -15.79
C LEU A 206 -15.11 7.59 -15.14
N ALA A 207 -14.45 6.71 -15.88
CA ALA A 207 -13.36 5.89 -15.36
C ALA A 207 -12.42 5.47 -16.49
N THR A 208 -11.23 5.00 -16.13
CA THR A 208 -10.25 4.38 -17.04
C THR A 208 -10.00 2.94 -16.61
N SER A 209 -9.53 2.10 -17.53
CA SER A 209 -9.30 0.67 -17.30
C SER A 209 -8.42 0.37 -16.08
N GLN A 210 -7.47 1.25 -15.74
CA GLN A 210 -6.56 1.09 -14.60
C GLN A 210 -7.21 1.10 -13.21
N TYR A 211 -8.44 1.62 -13.09
CA TYR A 211 -9.18 1.65 -11.81
C TYR A 211 -10.19 0.51 -11.71
N LEU A 212 -10.21 -0.40 -12.68
CA LEU A 212 -11.15 -1.52 -12.68
C LEU A 212 -10.65 -2.64 -11.77
N ILE A 213 -11.58 -3.20 -11.01
CA ILE A 213 -11.33 -4.38 -10.18
C ILE A 213 -11.64 -5.60 -11.02
N GLU A 214 -10.57 -6.34 -11.35
CA GLU A 214 -10.68 -7.65 -12.00
C GLU A 214 -11.31 -8.66 -11.05
N HIS A 215 -12.20 -9.48 -11.60
CA HIS A 215 -12.91 -10.49 -10.83
C HIS A 215 -13.21 -11.66 -11.78
N ALA A 216 -12.75 -12.86 -11.41
CA ALA A 216 -12.82 -14.06 -12.22
C ALA A 216 -14.04 -14.88 -11.82
N GLY A 217 -15.05 -14.92 -12.71
CA GLY A 217 -16.17 -15.84 -12.55
C GLY A 217 -15.68 -17.28 -12.43
N LYS A 218 -16.04 -17.97 -11.34
CA LYS A 218 -15.75 -19.40 -11.13
C LYS A 218 -16.49 -20.36 -12.09
N GLN A 219 -16.85 -19.91 -13.30
CA GLN A 219 -17.65 -20.67 -14.26
C GLN A 219 -17.04 -20.59 -15.66
N ASN A 220 -16.78 -21.78 -16.23
CA ASN A 220 -16.51 -22.00 -17.64
C ASN A 220 -17.76 -21.69 -18.49
N GLY A 221 -18.11 -20.41 -18.66
CA GLY A 221 -19.22 -19.96 -19.52
C GLY A 221 -19.09 -18.49 -19.94
N PRO A 222 -19.56 -18.10 -21.15
CA PRO A 222 -19.33 -16.78 -21.73
C PRO A 222 -20.42 -15.78 -21.28
N THR A 223 -20.69 -15.66 -19.99
CA THR A 223 -21.55 -14.58 -19.48
C THR A 223 -20.68 -13.42 -19.05
N ALA A 224 -20.46 -12.47 -19.97
CA ALA A 224 -19.80 -11.21 -19.66
C ALA A 224 -20.54 -10.50 -18.51
N CYS A 225 -19.82 -10.12 -17.44
CA CYS A 225 -20.40 -9.44 -16.28
C CYS A 225 -21.20 -8.20 -16.70
N ALA A 226 -22.36 -7.95 -16.07
CA ALA A 226 -23.23 -6.82 -16.39
C ALA A 226 -22.72 -5.47 -15.85
N HIS A 227 -21.72 -5.51 -14.99
CA HIS A 227 -21.15 -4.37 -14.27
C HIS A 227 -19.63 -4.32 -14.47
N TYR A 228 -19.09 -3.11 -14.52
CA TYR A 228 -17.68 -2.84 -14.27
C TYR A 228 -17.54 -2.45 -12.79
N PHE A 229 -16.73 -3.19 -12.03
CA PHE A 229 -16.37 -2.83 -10.66
C PHE A 229 -15.09 -2.00 -10.68
N LEU A 230 -15.00 -1.03 -9.79
CA LEU A 230 -13.90 -0.09 -9.75
C LEU A 230 -13.66 0.46 -8.35
N ASP A 231 -12.45 0.96 -8.13
CA ASP A 231 -12.13 1.75 -6.94
C ASP A 231 -12.90 3.08 -6.89
N PRO A 232 -13.06 3.70 -5.71
CA PRO A 232 -13.65 5.04 -5.60
C PRO A 232 -12.88 6.06 -6.44
N LEU A 233 -13.62 6.89 -7.19
CA LEU A 233 -13.07 7.98 -7.99
C LEU A 233 -13.61 9.32 -7.52
N SER A 234 -12.81 10.37 -7.66
CA SER A 234 -13.05 11.70 -7.08
C SER A 234 -14.40 12.30 -7.44
N TRP A 235 -14.92 12.02 -8.66
CA TRP A 235 -16.23 12.51 -9.07
C TRP A 235 -17.41 11.86 -8.31
N MET A 236 -17.19 10.70 -7.67
CA MET A 236 -18.17 10.00 -6.84
C MET A 236 -18.24 10.56 -5.42
N ARG A 237 -17.25 11.38 -5.02
CA ARG A 237 -17.11 11.95 -3.68
C ARG A 237 -18.41 12.52 -3.08
N PRO A 238 -19.19 13.36 -3.81
CA PRO A 238 -20.41 13.95 -3.25
C PRO A 238 -21.46 12.93 -2.80
N GLU A 239 -21.41 11.70 -3.35
CA GLU A 239 -22.31 10.62 -2.96
C GLU A 239 -21.70 9.69 -1.91
N LEU A 240 -20.41 9.34 -2.04
CA LEU A 240 -19.76 8.39 -1.14
C LEU A 240 -19.52 8.95 0.28
N GLU A 241 -19.31 10.27 0.40
CA GLU A 241 -19.09 10.93 1.70
C GLU A 241 -20.38 11.18 2.51
N GLN A 242 -21.55 10.78 1.99
CA GLN A 242 -22.83 10.96 2.70
C GLN A 242 -23.03 10.00 3.88
N GLY A 243 -22.13 9.04 4.09
CA GLY A 243 -22.21 8.06 5.18
C GLY A 243 -23.31 7.00 5.00
N LYS A 244 -23.88 6.88 3.79
CA LYS A 244 -24.87 5.85 3.45
C LYS A 244 -24.18 4.52 3.14
N LEU A 245 -24.82 3.40 3.50
CA LEU A 245 -24.30 2.05 3.21
C LEU A 245 -24.35 1.69 1.72
N ASP A 246 -25.35 2.19 1.01
CA ASP A 246 -25.54 1.96 -0.42
C ASP A 246 -26.24 3.13 -1.08
N GLY A 247 -26.11 3.22 -2.39
CA GLY A 247 -26.74 4.28 -3.15
C GLY A 247 -26.46 4.22 -4.65
N ARG A 248 -26.85 5.30 -5.33
CA ARG A 248 -26.83 5.40 -6.80
C ARG A 248 -25.75 6.38 -7.23
N LEU A 249 -25.01 6.00 -8.27
CA LEU A 249 -24.01 6.89 -8.88
C LEU A 249 -24.60 7.55 -10.12
N GLU A 250 -24.55 8.87 -10.16
CA GLU A 250 -25.06 9.69 -11.26
C GLU A 250 -23.93 10.38 -12.01
N CYS A 251 -24.07 10.51 -13.33
CA CYS A 251 -23.08 11.20 -14.13
C CYS A 251 -23.05 12.70 -13.76
N PRO A 252 -21.89 13.28 -13.41
CA PRO A 252 -21.78 14.67 -12.94
C PRO A 252 -22.14 15.72 -14.01
N LYS A 253 -22.25 15.31 -15.29
CA LYS A 253 -22.63 16.20 -16.40
C LYS A 253 -24.13 16.19 -16.71
N CYS A 254 -24.81 15.06 -16.56
CA CYS A 254 -26.18 14.88 -17.08
C CYS A 254 -27.15 14.21 -16.11
N ASN A 255 -26.72 14.01 -14.86
CA ASN A 255 -27.47 13.46 -13.71
C ASN A 255 -28.23 12.18 -14.06
N THR A 256 -27.69 11.40 -14.98
CA THR A 256 -28.26 10.11 -15.35
C THR A 256 -27.57 9.06 -14.51
N ASN A 257 -28.36 8.16 -13.93
CA ASN A 257 -27.81 7.01 -13.21
C ASN A 257 -26.92 6.19 -14.15
N VAL A 258 -25.66 6.03 -13.75
CA VAL A 258 -24.64 5.26 -14.45
C VAL A 258 -24.19 4.03 -13.66
N GLY A 259 -24.51 3.97 -12.37
CA GLY A 259 -24.01 2.93 -11.48
C GLY A 259 -24.65 2.95 -10.09
N LYS A 260 -24.03 2.20 -9.19
CA LYS A 260 -24.40 2.07 -7.78
C LYS A 260 -23.20 1.66 -6.93
N TYR A 261 -23.26 1.96 -5.64
CA TYR A 261 -22.28 1.51 -4.65
C TYR A 261 -22.98 0.77 -3.50
N ALA A 262 -22.25 -0.12 -2.83
CA ALA A 262 -22.63 -0.76 -1.60
C ALA A 262 -21.37 -1.08 -0.78
N TRP A 263 -21.20 -0.44 0.38
CA TRP A 263 -20.03 -0.63 1.24
C TRP A 263 -19.95 -2.03 1.84
N GLN A 264 -21.12 -2.67 2.07
CA GLN A 264 -21.21 -4.06 2.51
C GLN A 264 -20.89 -5.08 1.41
N GLY A 265 -20.70 -4.60 0.19
CA GLY A 265 -20.37 -5.40 -0.98
C GLY A 265 -21.56 -5.70 -1.88
N MET A 266 -21.27 -6.31 -3.01
CA MET A 266 -22.24 -6.65 -4.03
C MET A 266 -21.84 -7.92 -4.76
N GLN A 267 -22.82 -8.79 -5.00
CA GLN A 267 -22.62 -9.97 -5.85
C GLN A 267 -22.66 -9.57 -7.33
N CYS A 268 -21.60 -9.88 -8.06
CA CYS A 268 -21.54 -9.78 -9.51
C CYS A 268 -22.33 -10.91 -10.19
N SER A 269 -22.74 -10.71 -11.44
CA SER A 269 -23.37 -11.75 -12.27
C SER A 269 -22.51 -13.00 -12.47
N CYS A 270 -21.20 -12.90 -12.28
CA CYS A 270 -20.28 -14.05 -12.29
C CYS A 270 -20.22 -14.81 -10.94
N SER A 271 -21.08 -14.44 -9.99
CA SER A 271 -21.18 -14.98 -8.63
C SER A 271 -20.06 -14.57 -7.66
N GLU A 272 -19.14 -13.71 -8.08
CA GLU A 272 -18.12 -13.17 -7.18
C GLU A 272 -18.66 -12.03 -6.31
N TRP A 273 -18.28 -12.00 -5.04
CA TRP A 273 -18.67 -10.97 -4.08
C TRP A 273 -17.57 -9.90 -3.99
N ILE A 274 -17.88 -8.67 -4.40
CA ILE A 274 -16.92 -7.57 -4.46
C ILE A 274 -17.17 -6.61 -3.29
N VAL A 275 -16.11 -6.22 -2.58
CA VAL A 275 -16.14 -5.31 -1.42
C VAL A 275 -15.00 -4.29 -1.53
N PRO A 276 -15.29 -2.97 -1.45
CA PRO A 276 -16.63 -2.39 -1.53
C PRO A 276 -17.24 -2.61 -2.91
N GLY A 277 -18.56 -2.74 -2.98
CA GLY A 277 -19.28 -2.99 -4.23
C GLY A 277 -19.57 -1.70 -5.00
N ILE A 278 -18.56 -1.05 -5.57
CA ILE A 278 -18.72 0.17 -6.39
C ILE A 278 -18.72 -0.23 -7.86
N SER A 279 -19.80 0.11 -8.59
CA SER A 279 -19.97 -0.39 -9.96
C SER A 279 -20.62 0.60 -10.93
N LEU A 280 -20.18 0.54 -12.18
CA LEU A 280 -20.84 1.16 -13.33
C LEU A 280 -21.57 0.10 -14.16
N ALA A 281 -22.81 0.36 -14.54
CA ALA A 281 -23.60 -0.57 -15.32
C ALA A 281 -23.20 -0.53 -16.81
N LYS A 282 -22.85 -1.68 -17.40
CA LYS A 282 -22.43 -1.76 -18.83
C LYS A 282 -23.49 -1.21 -19.79
N GLY A 283 -24.77 -1.31 -19.45
CA GLY A 283 -25.86 -0.73 -20.26
C GLY A 283 -25.91 0.81 -20.26
N ARG A 284 -25.22 1.48 -19.33
CA ARG A 284 -25.24 2.93 -19.11
C ARG A 284 -23.92 3.65 -19.47
N VAL A 285 -22.87 2.88 -19.75
CA VAL A 285 -21.56 3.40 -20.13
C VAL A 285 -21.11 2.77 -21.45
N ASP A 286 -20.31 3.49 -22.22
CA ASP A 286 -19.68 2.98 -23.43
C ASP A 286 -18.16 2.96 -23.24
N GLU A 287 -17.54 1.88 -23.69
CA GLU A 287 -16.09 1.70 -23.72
C GLU A 287 -15.51 2.38 -24.96
N MET A 288 -14.49 3.23 -24.79
CA MET A 288 -13.72 3.78 -25.90
C MET A 288 -12.24 3.51 -25.69
N LYS A 289 -11.60 2.90 -26.71
CA LYS A 289 -10.16 2.65 -26.68
C LYS A 289 -9.40 3.96 -26.49
N ALA A 290 -8.43 3.95 -25.59
CA ALA A 290 -7.53 5.09 -25.42
C ALA A 290 -6.79 5.31 -26.74
N LYS A 291 -6.81 6.54 -27.26
CA LYS A 291 -5.97 6.87 -28.41
C LYS A 291 -4.52 6.76 -27.97
N SER A 292 -3.74 5.88 -28.60
CA SER A 292 -2.29 5.96 -28.46
C SER A 292 -1.86 7.36 -28.88
N LEU A 293 -1.04 8.03 -28.06
CA LEU A 293 -0.30 9.21 -28.46
C LEU A 293 0.80 8.75 -29.44
N GLY A 294 0.38 8.35 -30.63
CA GLY A 294 1.20 7.72 -31.66
C GLY A 294 0.59 8.00 -33.02
N GLY A 295 0.49 9.28 -33.37
CA GLY A 295 0.02 9.73 -34.68
C GLY A 295 0.36 11.20 -34.81
N GLY A 296 1.48 11.50 -35.47
CA GLY A 296 1.98 12.85 -35.67
C GLY A 296 0.90 13.81 -36.16
N MET A 297 0.97 15.06 -35.68
CA MET A 297 0.22 16.19 -36.20
C MET A 297 0.51 16.33 -37.71
N GLY A 298 -0.30 15.67 -38.53
CA GLY A 298 -0.40 15.97 -39.95
C GLY A 298 -1.10 17.32 -40.10
N ILE A 299 -0.33 18.40 -40.05
CA ILE A 299 -0.77 19.72 -40.51
C ILE A 299 -1.19 19.52 -41.97
N ARG A 300 -2.51 19.50 -42.24
CA ARG A 300 -3.01 19.56 -43.62
C ARG A 300 -2.63 20.91 -44.19
N MET A 301 -1.62 20.93 -45.05
CA MET A 301 -1.23 22.10 -45.82
C MET A 301 -2.38 22.47 -46.78
N PRO A 302 -2.76 23.74 -46.91
CA PRO A 302 -3.78 24.16 -47.88
C PRO A 302 -3.25 24.02 -49.32
N PRO A 303 -4.14 23.88 -50.32
CA PRO A 303 -3.74 23.62 -51.70
C PRO A 303 -2.97 24.82 -52.27
N ALA A 304 -1.81 24.56 -52.87
CA ALA A 304 -1.02 25.57 -53.56
C ALA A 304 -1.77 26.10 -54.80
N THR A 305 -1.93 27.41 -54.87
CA THR A 305 -2.47 28.14 -56.02
C THR A 305 -1.52 28.03 -57.22
N ASN A 306 -2.06 27.55 -58.33
CA ASN A 306 -1.38 27.40 -59.62
C ASN A 306 -0.97 28.78 -60.18
N GLY A 307 0.33 29.02 -60.32
CA GLY A 307 0.89 30.25 -60.90
C GLY A 307 2.15 29.95 -61.72
N ALA A 308 1.98 29.30 -62.87
CA ALA A 308 3.07 29.04 -63.81
C ALA A 308 3.48 30.34 -64.52
N ARG A 309 4.64 30.91 -64.13
CA ARG A 309 5.35 31.95 -64.88
C ARG A 309 6.25 31.27 -65.92
N LYS A 310 5.98 31.52 -67.20
CA LYS A 310 6.82 31.08 -68.33
C LYS A 310 8.17 31.82 -68.29
N THR A 311 9.26 31.09 -68.39
CA THR A 311 10.57 31.60 -68.83
C THR A 311 11.04 30.80 -70.04
N SER A 312 11.37 31.52 -71.10
CA SER A 312 11.77 31.08 -72.43
C SER A 312 13.15 30.38 -72.44
N PRO A 313 13.49 29.63 -73.49
CA PRO A 313 14.79 28.94 -73.60
C PRO A 313 15.82 29.80 -74.35
N GLU A 314 17.05 29.86 -73.85
CA GLU A 314 18.22 30.21 -74.65
C GLU A 314 18.89 28.94 -75.16
N GLN A 315 19.00 28.82 -76.48
CA GLN A 315 19.90 27.91 -77.18
C GLN A 315 20.96 28.74 -77.91
N GLY A 316 22.21 28.29 -77.82
CA GLY A 316 23.07 28.18 -79.00
C GLY A 316 24.00 29.35 -79.34
N ASN A 317 25.27 29.14 -79.05
CA ASN A 317 26.46 29.81 -79.58
C ASN A 317 26.41 30.17 -81.08
N LEU A 318 26.84 31.39 -81.40
CA LEU A 318 27.99 31.71 -82.28
C LEU A 318 28.40 33.17 -82.05
#